data_AF-A0A969B9C3-F1
#
_entry.id   AF-A0A969B9C3-F1
#
_cell.length_a   1.000
_cell.length_b   1.000
_cell.length_c   1.000
_cell.angle_alpha   90.00
_cell.angle_beta   90.00
_cell.angle_gamma   90.00
#
_symmetry.space_group_name_H-M   'P 1'
#
loop_
_entity.id
_entity.type
_entity.pdbx_description
1 polymer ?
#
loop_
_entity_poly.entity_id
_entity_poly.type
_entity_poly.pdbx_seq_one_letter_code
_entity_poly.pdbx_strand_id
1 'polypeptide(L)'
;MVSLDDMREQLSFKNKRDYRLETALSFLDRWGVIRFPHRRLDKLEFLRDLEEGDLAAELWKKRKLSLHKKLMSIVQWFRSEECRKVGIYTYFGWPDSKPCGFATAARRTPDEKAFRQRAAHISRPASDLG
;
A
#
# COMPACT_ATOMS: atom_id res chain seq x y z
N MET A 1 29.46 -9.45 15.74
CA MET A 1 28.22 -9.25 14.96
C MET A 1 27.08 -9.23 15.96
N VAL A 2 26.28 -8.18 16.00
CA VAL A 2 25.21 -8.03 16.99
C VAL A 2 23.98 -8.76 16.46
N SER A 3 23.48 -9.76 17.19
CA SER A 3 22.23 -10.45 16.86
C SER A 3 21.01 -9.68 17.39
N LEU A 4 19.85 -9.88 16.77
CA LEU A 4 18.57 -9.34 17.28
C LEU A 4 18.30 -9.82 18.70
N ASP A 5 18.61 -11.08 19.01
CA ASP A 5 18.42 -11.66 20.34
C ASP A 5 19.30 -10.97 21.39
N ASP A 6 20.55 -10.63 21.04
CA ASP A 6 21.47 -9.88 21.90
C ASP A 6 20.92 -8.48 22.20
N MET A 7 20.41 -7.78 21.18
CA MET A 7 19.78 -6.47 21.35
C MET A 7 18.52 -6.56 22.22
N ARG A 8 17.76 -7.64 22.08
CA ARG A 8 16.54 -7.88 22.83
C ARG A 8 16.83 -8.15 24.30
N GLU A 9 17.88 -8.91 24.59
CA GLU A 9 18.34 -9.17 25.95
C GLU A 9 18.84 -7.89 26.63
N GLN A 10 19.56 -7.04 25.90
CA GLN A 10 20.07 -5.76 26.42
C GLN A 10 18.97 -4.71 26.65
N LEU A 11 17.95 -4.65 25.79
CA LEU A 11 16.92 -3.60 25.82
C LEU A 11 15.61 -4.02 26.50
N SER A 12 15.29 -5.31 26.52
CA SER A 12 14.07 -5.87 27.11
C SER A 12 14.41 -6.96 28.12
N PHE A 13 15.08 -6.56 29.20
CA PHE A 13 15.61 -7.47 30.24
C PHE A 13 14.54 -8.34 30.93
N LYS A 14 13.26 -7.97 30.85
CA LYS A 14 12.15 -8.68 31.55
C LYS A 14 11.02 -9.16 30.67
N ASN A 15 10.91 -8.72 29.41
CA ASN A 15 9.70 -8.97 28.61
C ASN A 15 10.03 -9.59 27.25
N LYS A 16 10.07 -10.92 27.20
CA LYS A 16 10.33 -11.72 25.98
C LYS A 16 9.31 -11.47 24.86
N ARG A 17 8.15 -10.88 25.16
CA ARG A 17 7.09 -10.53 24.20
C ARG A 17 7.04 -9.04 23.86
N ASP A 18 8.09 -8.27 24.17
CA ASP A 18 8.20 -6.90 23.70
C ASP A 18 8.64 -6.90 22.22
N TYR A 19 7.83 -6.25 21.37
CA TYR A 19 8.05 -6.11 19.92
C TYR A 19 8.42 -4.68 19.52
N ARG A 20 8.71 -3.80 20.49
CA ARG A 20 9.10 -2.41 20.23
C ARG A 20 10.43 -2.32 19.49
N LEU A 21 11.37 -3.23 19.78
CA LEU A 21 12.65 -3.29 19.08
C LEU A 21 12.45 -3.60 17.59
N GLU A 22 11.68 -4.63 17.25
CA GLU A 22 11.41 -4.97 15.85
C GLU A 22 10.62 -3.88 15.14
N THR A 23 9.72 -3.22 15.86
CA THR A 23 8.98 -2.06 15.33
C THR A 23 9.96 -0.93 14.99
N ALA A 24 10.87 -0.58 15.90
CA ALA A 24 11.88 0.45 15.67
C ALA A 24 12.81 0.09 14.52
N LEU A 25 13.30 -1.15 14.46
CA LEU A 25 14.14 -1.64 13.36
C LEU A 25 13.38 -1.62 12.02
N SER A 26 12.10 -1.98 12.01
CA SER A 26 11.27 -1.89 10.80
C SER A 26 11.12 -0.45 10.30
N PHE A 27 11.07 0.52 11.21
CA PHE A 27 11.07 1.94 10.84
C PHE A 27 12.41 2.38 10.25
N LEU A 28 13.52 1.99 10.87
CA LEU A 28 14.86 2.31 10.38
C LEU A 28 15.15 1.69 9.00
N ASP A 29 14.72 0.45 8.76
CA ASP A 29 14.82 -0.22 7.44
C ASP A 29 13.97 0.50 6.40
N ARG A 30 12.75 0.91 6.76
CA ARG A 30 11.85 1.70 5.90
C ARG A 30 12.39 3.10 5.57
N TRP A 31 13.20 3.68 6.46
CA TRP A 31 13.89 4.95 6.24
C TRP A 31 15.22 4.79 5.48
N GLY A 32 15.64 3.55 5.22
CA GLY A 32 16.89 3.25 4.53
C GLY A 32 18.12 3.64 5.36
N VAL A 33 17.98 3.67 6.68
CA VAL A 33 19.09 3.87 7.63
C VAL A 33 19.82 2.55 7.82
N ILE A 34 19.05 1.47 7.94
CA ILE A 34 19.56 0.10 8.02
C ILE A 34 18.99 -0.74 6.89
N ARG A 35 19.56 -1.93 6.69
CA ARG A 35 19.05 -2.95 5.77
C ARG A 35 19.18 -4.33 6.39
N PHE A 36 18.18 -5.17 6.15
CA PHE A 36 18.24 -6.61 6.38
C PHE A 36 18.41 -7.36 5.05
N PRO A 37 19.63 -7.83 4.70
CA PRO A 37 19.86 -8.61 3.50
C PRO A 37 18.98 -9.86 3.52
N HIS A 38 18.18 -10.08 2.48
CA HIS A 38 17.31 -11.26 2.37
C HIS A 38 16.33 -11.44 3.55
N ARG A 39 15.93 -10.36 4.24
CA ARG A 39 15.06 -10.40 5.44
C ARG A 39 15.64 -11.23 6.59
N ARG A 40 16.97 -11.39 6.63
CA ARG A 40 17.71 -12.03 7.71
C ARG A 40 17.98 -11.03 8.82
N LEU A 41 17.31 -11.17 9.97
CA LEU A 41 17.42 -10.26 11.13
C LEU A 41 18.78 -10.35 11.84
N ASP A 42 19.49 -11.46 11.62
CA ASP A 42 20.87 -11.74 12.06
C ASP A 42 21.93 -10.94 11.31
N LYS A 43 21.56 -10.33 10.17
CA LYS A 43 22.47 -9.53 9.33
C LYS A 43 21.94 -8.12 9.24
N LEU A 44 22.35 -7.28 10.19
CA LEU A 44 22.06 -5.85 10.16
C LEU A 44 23.19 -5.12 9.43
N GLU A 45 22.85 -4.40 8.37
CA GLU A 45 23.77 -3.50 7.67
C GLU A 45 23.32 -2.04 7.90
N PHE A 46 24.24 -1.17 8.35
CA PHE A 46 24.01 0.27 8.41
C PHE A 46 24.33 0.87 7.04
N LEU A 47 23.36 1.55 6.43
CA LEU A 47 23.51 2.19 5.12
C LEU A 47 23.95 3.65 5.26
N ARG A 48 23.43 4.34 6.27
CA ARG A 48 23.72 5.74 6.60
C ARG A 48 23.32 6.03 8.04
N ASP A 49 23.73 7.18 8.54
CA ASP A 49 23.29 7.66 9.85
C ASP A 49 21.84 8.18 9.82
N LEU A 50 21.22 8.18 11.00
CA LEU A 50 19.89 8.75 11.21
C LEU A 50 20.01 10.28 11.27
N GLU A 51 19.33 10.98 10.37
CA GLU A 51 19.34 12.44 10.32
C GLU A 51 18.11 13.01 11.03
N GLU A 52 18.19 14.25 11.54
CA GLU A 52 17.03 14.91 12.18
C GLU A 52 15.81 14.99 11.25
N GLY A 53 16.05 15.10 9.94
CA GLY A 53 15.00 15.08 8.92
C GLY A 53 14.18 13.78 8.90
N ASP A 54 14.75 12.63 9.26
CA ASP A 54 14.02 11.36 9.30
C ASP A 54 12.98 11.32 10.42
N LEU A 55 13.23 12.07 11.50
CA LEU A 55 12.37 12.18 12.68
C LEU A 55 11.37 13.35 12.60
N ALA A 56 11.49 14.21 11.60
CA ALA A 56 10.65 15.38 11.45
C ALA A 56 9.19 15.01 11.13
N ALA A 57 8.28 15.36 12.05
CA ALA A 57 6.86 15.05 11.95
C ALA A 57 6.20 15.57 10.66
N GLU A 58 6.66 16.72 10.15
CA GLU A 58 6.14 17.31 8.92
C GLU A 58 6.53 16.51 7.67
N LEU A 59 7.76 15.98 7.61
CA LEU A 59 8.18 15.10 6.52
C LEU A 59 7.39 13.79 6.54
N TRP A 60 7.09 13.27 7.73
CA TRP A 60 6.22 12.11 7.89
C TRP A 60 4.80 12.37 7.38
N LYS A 61 4.18 13.50 7.75
CA LYS A 61 2.84 13.89 7.25
C LYS A 61 2.81 13.98 5.73
N LYS A 62 3.81 14.61 5.12
CA LYS A 62 3.95 14.71 3.65
C LYS A 62 4.09 13.33 3.00
N ARG A 63 4.93 12.45 3.55
CA ARG A 63 5.12 11.07 3.05
C ARG A 63 3.86 10.23 3.18
N LYS A 64 3.17 10.33 4.32
CA LYS A 64 1.88 9.65 4.56
C LYS A 64 0.83 10.08 3.54
N LEU A 65 0.68 11.39 3.31
CA LEU A 65 -0.25 11.92 2.31
C LEU A 65 0.10 11.45 0.90
N SER A 66 1.39 11.44 0.54
CA SER A 66 1.86 10.90 -0.75
C SER A 66 1.50 9.42 -0.93
N LEU A 67 1.69 8.60 0.10
CA LEU A 67 1.30 7.18 0.07
C LEU A 67 -0.22 7.00 -0.02
N HIS A 68 -1.01 7.80 0.70
CA HIS A 68 -2.47 7.77 0.60
C HIS A 68 -2.96 8.11 -0.82
N LYS A 69 -2.34 9.09 -1.48
CA LYS A 69 -2.65 9.43 -2.87
C LYS A 69 -2.35 8.28 -3.83
N LYS A 70 -1.21 7.59 -3.66
CA LYS A 70 -0.86 6.39 -4.45
C LYS A 70 -1.82 5.23 -4.22
N LEU A 71 -2.25 5.01 -2.98
CA LEU A 71 -3.27 4.00 -2.67
C LEU A 71 -4.60 4.36 -3.35
N MET A 72 -5.00 5.63 -3.26
CA MET A 72 -6.23 6.12 -3.89
C MET A 72 -6.19 5.96 -5.42
N SER A 73 -5.07 6.24 -6.07
CA SER A 73 -4.94 6.06 -7.52
C SER A 73 -5.07 4.58 -7.93
N ILE A 74 -4.55 3.65 -7.13
CA ILE A 74 -4.71 2.20 -7.36
C ILE A 74 -6.19 1.79 -7.22
N VAL A 75 -6.87 2.29 -6.18
CA VAL A 75 -8.31 2.01 -5.96
C VAL A 75 -9.15 2.56 -7.10
N GLN A 76 -8.88 3.79 -7.54
CA GLN A 76 -9.56 4.39 -8.69
C GLN A 76 -9.30 3.61 -9.98
N TRP A 77 -8.04 3.24 -10.24
CA TRP A 77 -7.65 2.40 -11.37
C TRP A 77 -8.37 1.05 -11.36
N PHE A 78 -8.48 0.40 -10.20
CA PHE A 78 -9.20 -0.87 -10.06
C PHE A 78 -10.70 -0.74 -10.35
N ARG A 79 -11.30 0.41 -10.01
CA ARG A 79 -12.72 0.72 -10.27
C ARG A 79 -12.99 1.19 -11.70
N SER A 80 -11.98 1.61 -12.45
CA SER A 80 -12.13 2.11 -13.81
C SER A 80 -12.63 1.02 -14.78
N GLU A 81 -13.42 1.44 -15.77
CA GLU A 81 -13.89 0.57 -16.85
C GLU A 81 -12.98 0.62 -18.10
N GLU A 82 -11.93 1.44 -18.07
CA GLU A 82 -10.96 1.61 -19.15
C GLU A 82 -10.01 0.40 -19.29
N CYS A 83 -9.35 0.23 -20.45
CA CYS A 83 -8.33 -0.83 -20.58
C CYS A 83 -7.26 -0.63 -19.50
N ARG A 84 -7.04 -1.67 -18.68
CA ARG A 84 -6.11 -1.63 -17.55
C ARG A 84 -4.69 -1.18 -17.93
N LYS A 85 -4.24 -1.52 -19.14
CA LYS A 85 -2.95 -1.07 -19.68
C LYS A 85 -2.89 0.46 -19.74
N VAL A 86 -3.94 1.11 -20.24
CA VAL A 86 -3.98 2.57 -20.37
C VAL A 86 -3.84 3.23 -19.01
N GLY A 87 -4.60 2.78 -18.01
CA GLY A 87 -4.50 3.32 -16.66
C GLY A 87 -3.12 3.15 -16.01
N ILE A 88 -2.41 2.05 -16.28
CA ILE A 88 -1.02 1.87 -15.80
C ILE A 88 -0.09 2.87 -16.48
N TYR A 89 -0.17 3.00 -17.80
CA TYR A 89 0.71 3.88 -18.57
C TYR A 89 0.47 5.36 -18.20
N THR A 90 -0.79 5.77 -18.05
CA THR A 90 -1.15 7.12 -17.58
C THR A 90 -0.58 7.40 -16.19
N TYR A 91 -0.64 6.44 -15.25
CA TYR A 91 -0.07 6.60 -13.91
C TYR A 91 1.45 6.83 -13.92
N PHE A 92 2.17 6.22 -14.87
CA PHE A 92 3.62 6.39 -15.04
C PHE A 92 4.02 7.54 -15.98
N GLY A 93 3.05 8.32 -16.49
CA GLY A 93 3.32 9.51 -17.32
C GLY A 93 3.35 9.27 -18.84
N TRP A 94 2.73 8.17 -19.31
CA TRP A 94 2.60 7.84 -20.74
C TRP A 94 1.12 7.77 -21.17
N PRO A 95 0.44 8.91 -21.34
CA PRO A 95 -1.01 8.92 -21.60
C PRO A 95 -1.40 8.36 -22.99
N ASP A 96 -0.53 8.42 -23.99
CA ASP A 96 -0.86 8.10 -25.40
C ASP A 96 -0.89 6.59 -25.72
N SER A 97 -1.12 5.76 -24.73
CA SER A 97 -1.14 4.31 -24.92
C SER A 97 -2.48 3.84 -25.52
N LYS A 98 -2.41 3.13 -26.64
CA LYS A 98 -3.60 2.58 -27.30
C LYS A 98 -4.26 1.49 -26.43
N PRO A 99 -5.61 1.41 -26.41
CA PRO A 99 -6.33 0.32 -25.76
C PRO A 99 -5.85 -1.05 -26.25
N CYS A 100 -5.66 -1.95 -25.29
CA CYS A 100 -4.95 -3.20 -25.44
C CYS A 100 -5.79 -4.36 -26.02
N GLY A 101 -7.12 -4.22 -26.12
CA GLY A 101 -8.04 -5.27 -26.62
C GLY A 101 -8.20 -6.51 -25.73
N PHE A 102 -7.22 -6.85 -24.88
CA PHE A 102 -7.20 -8.10 -24.12
C PHE A 102 -7.37 -7.94 -22.61
N ALA A 103 -7.19 -6.75 -22.03
CA ALA A 103 -7.32 -6.56 -20.58
C ALA A 103 -8.78 -6.63 -20.13
N THR A 104 -9.03 -7.39 -19.06
CA THR A 104 -10.35 -7.78 -18.51
C THR A 104 -11.32 -6.66 -18.15
N ALA A 105 -10.90 -5.39 -18.11
CA ALA A 105 -11.82 -4.26 -17.96
C ALA A 105 -12.61 -3.97 -19.27
N ALA A 106 -12.02 -4.25 -20.43
CA ALA A 106 -12.66 -4.08 -21.74
C ALA A 106 -13.58 -5.25 -22.15
N ARG A 107 -13.70 -6.30 -21.32
CA ARG A 107 -14.55 -7.48 -21.56
C ARG A 107 -15.73 -7.61 -20.60
N ARG A 108 -16.22 -6.51 -20.00
CA ARG A 108 -17.59 -6.53 -19.46
C ARG A 108 -18.53 -6.21 -20.61
N THR A 109 -19.14 -7.23 -21.17
CA THR A 109 -20.19 -7.08 -22.18
C THR A 109 -21.34 -6.22 -21.63
N PRO A 110 -22.14 -5.57 -22.49
CA PRO A 110 -23.29 -4.75 -22.07
C PRO A 110 -24.27 -5.48 -21.14
N ASP A 111 -24.30 -6.81 -21.17
CA ASP A 111 -25.18 -7.67 -20.35
C ASP A 111 -24.95 -7.58 -18.84
N GLU A 112 -23.72 -7.35 -18.36
CA GLU A 112 -23.47 -7.20 -16.91
C GLU A 112 -23.96 -5.86 -16.35
N LYS A 113 -24.05 -4.81 -17.20
CA LYS A 113 -24.61 -3.51 -16.81
C LYS A 113 -26.13 -3.60 -16.62
N ALA A 114 -26.81 -4.41 -17.43
CA ALA A 114 -28.25 -4.70 -17.28
C ALA A 114 -28.55 -5.47 -15.98
N PHE A 115 -27.67 -6.38 -15.56
CA PHE A 115 -27.82 -7.14 -14.31
C PHE A 115 -27.70 -6.23 -13.06
N ARG A 116 -26.76 -5.27 -13.06
CA ARG A 116 -26.62 -4.30 -11.97
C ARG A 116 -27.76 -3.28 -11.89
N GLN A 117 -28.32 -2.86 -13.03
CA GLN A 117 -29.50 -1.96 -13.05
C GLN A 117 -30.78 -2.67 -12.56
N ARG A 118 -30.96 -3.96 -12.87
CA ARG A 118 -32.09 -4.76 -12.35
C ARG A 118 -31.99 -5.03 -10.86
N ALA A 119 -30.78 -5.26 -10.33
CA ALA A 119 -30.57 -5.46 -8.89
C ALA A 119 -30.88 -4.19 -8.06
N ALA A 120 -30.66 -2.99 -8.60
CA ALA A 120 -31.00 -1.73 -7.93
C ALA A 120 -32.52 -1.45 -7.89
N HIS A 121 -33.30 -2.05 -8.80
CA HIS A 121 -34.76 -1.88 -8.84
C HIS A 121 -35.52 -2.85 -7.93
N ILE A 122 -34.88 -3.92 -7.46
CA ILE A 122 -35.47 -4.95 -6.59
C ILE A 122 -35.35 -4.58 -5.10
N SER A 123 -34.61 -3.54 -4.75
CA SER A 123 -34.43 -3.07 -3.37
C SER A 123 -35.11 -1.71 -3.09
N ARG A 124 -36.38 -1.53 -3.47
CA ARG A 124 -37.22 -0.51 -2.82
C ARG A 124 -38.09 -1.21 -1.78
N PRO A 125 -37.98 -0.86 -0.48
CA PRO A 125 -38.83 -1.46 0.54
C PRO A 125 -40.30 -1.13 0.27
N ALA A 126 -41.17 -2.13 0.42
CA ALA A 126 -42.60 -1.96 0.49
C ALA A 126 -42.96 -1.25 1.79
N SER A 127 -42.93 0.08 1.75
CA SER A 127 -43.57 0.93 2.74
C SER A 127 -44.22 2.05 1.94
N ASP A 128 -45.41 1.77 1.42
CA ASP A 128 -46.43 2.74 0.99
C ASP A 128 -47.56 1.98 0.27
N LEU A 129 -48.42 1.30 1.04
CA LEU A 129 -49.80 1.01 0.66
C LEU A 129 -50.61 0.71 1.95
N GLY A 130 -51.46 1.67 2.33
CA GLY A 130 -52.69 1.46 3.11
C GLY A 130 -52.52 1.31 4.62
#